data_AF-A0A382FV01-F1
#
_entry.id   AF-A0A382FV01-F1
#
_cell.length_a   1.000
_cell.length_b   1.000
_cell.length_c   1.000
_cell.angle_alpha   90.00
_cell.angle_beta   90.00
_cell.angle_gamma   90.00
#
_symmetry.space_group_name_H-M   'P 1'
#
loop_
_entity.id
_entity.type
_entity.pdbx_description
1 polymer ?
#
loop_
_entity_poly.entity_id
_entity_poly.type
_entity_poly.pdbx_seq_one_letter_code
_entity_poly.pdbx_strand_id
1 'polypeptide(L)'
;DSPTGTLGTNSGTQYGTVMGTPSFMAPEQAEGRLDAINERTDIYSLGAILYNILTLRPPITGEGTNAELMERVKAGRITPPIVFNANTGNAAVLLHCPDRQIPDAISAVAMQALAREPSRRYHDVFELQHDIAAYAAGYAPIAEHASAFRQFRLTLRRNSTLAAATSIIALLIIGFGIHAHLKNREQAETVTHFRQAAPTSYQAAGQLMSQGRFNEALTTSKLATELDPNKPEHWRRLARIHLALQNPTATLNALKQAGKFGSANKFTTQAGQLCERLTKEYGMEKLPLHGMAEVCHWQYRRNMNMDARYTLFMIEIEKTNVWQTAQAEVKRLGLSGRLKRDTHGYLDLNFAGTKTSNLKHFAHLPINRLNLRQTQVEDLSSLARMPLRELHLSYSSVRDLAPLRARPLRTLTVAFAPVESIEPLTGAPLVHLILSSTQVKDLTPLGRMPLHTLHLDRTPITNLKPLAGLPIRELRLDGCEQLSNLTPLAQCTNLEVLTLPR
;
A
#
# COMPACT_ATOMS: atom_id res chain seq x y z
N ASP A 1 -95.00 -36.47 58.86
CA ASP A 1 -95.26 -36.45 57.41
C ASP A 1 -94.25 -37.28 56.65
N SER A 2 -94.74 -38.35 56.02
CA SER A 2 -94.05 -39.14 54.99
C SER A 2 -94.24 -38.46 53.62
N PRO A 3 -93.44 -38.79 52.58
CA PRO A 3 -93.64 -40.05 51.87
C PRO A 3 -92.37 -40.86 51.57
N THR A 4 -92.65 -42.07 51.12
CA THR A 4 -91.89 -43.32 50.99
C THR A 4 -91.29 -43.58 49.59
N GLY A 5 -90.30 -44.49 49.53
CA GLY A 5 -89.99 -45.38 48.39
C GLY A 5 -88.74 -44.98 47.59
N THR A 6 -87.78 -45.85 47.24
CA THR A 6 -87.77 -47.32 47.17
C THR A 6 -86.30 -47.81 47.09
N LEU A 7 -86.04 -49.01 47.64
CA LEU A 7 -84.77 -49.73 47.69
C LEU A 7 -84.27 -50.18 46.29
N GLY A 8 -82.95 -50.34 46.15
CA GLY A 8 -82.32 -50.99 44.99
C GLY A 8 -80.87 -51.41 45.22
N THR A 9 -80.67 -52.30 46.20
CA THR A 9 -79.72 -53.43 46.25
C THR A 9 -78.25 -53.27 45.86
N ASN A 10 -77.38 -53.44 46.87
CA ASN A 10 -76.05 -54.05 46.78
C ASN A 10 -76.03 -55.29 45.86
N SER A 11 -75.19 -55.26 44.84
CA SER A 11 -74.68 -56.46 44.16
C SER A 11 -73.16 -56.48 44.33
N GLY A 12 -72.67 -57.55 44.97
CA GLY A 12 -71.33 -57.68 45.52
C GLY A 12 -70.19 -57.66 44.50
N THR A 13 -69.00 -57.43 45.06
CA THR A 13 -67.69 -57.55 44.41
C THR A 13 -67.47 -58.98 43.91
N GLN A 14 -67.56 -59.19 42.60
CA GLN A 14 -67.03 -60.36 41.91
C GLN A 14 -65.55 -60.13 41.57
N TYR A 15 -64.74 -61.18 41.77
CA TYR A 15 -63.34 -61.23 41.34
C TYR A 15 -63.24 -60.92 39.84
N GLY A 16 -62.59 -59.79 39.49
CA GLY A 16 -62.48 -59.30 38.10
C GLY A 16 -63.08 -57.91 37.83
N THR A 17 -63.66 -57.21 38.82
CA THR A 17 -64.13 -55.83 38.62
C THR A 17 -62.98 -54.85 38.37
N VAL A 18 -62.97 -54.27 37.17
CA VAL A 18 -62.13 -53.14 36.78
C VAL A 18 -62.36 -51.97 37.74
N MET A 19 -61.37 -51.63 38.55
CA MET A 19 -61.41 -50.52 39.49
C MET A 19 -60.89 -49.25 38.81
N GLY A 20 -61.77 -48.28 38.55
CA GLY A 20 -61.43 -46.99 37.94
C GLY A 20 -62.56 -46.47 37.06
N THR A 21 -62.53 -45.17 36.71
CA THR A 21 -63.47 -44.56 35.76
C THR A 21 -63.00 -44.88 34.33
N PRO A 22 -63.66 -45.78 33.57
CA PRO A 22 -63.10 -46.29 32.31
C PRO A 22 -62.86 -45.19 31.26
N SER A 23 -63.60 -44.09 31.33
CA SER A 23 -63.44 -42.93 30.43
C SER A 23 -62.10 -42.18 30.54
N PHE A 24 -61.31 -42.42 31.59
CA PHE A 24 -59.96 -41.85 31.79
C PHE A 24 -58.86 -42.91 31.76
N MET A 25 -59.22 -44.17 31.58
CA MET A 25 -58.30 -45.30 31.64
C MET A 25 -57.38 -45.33 30.41
N ALA A 26 -56.11 -45.64 30.62
CA ALA A 26 -55.18 -45.84 29.51
C ALA A 26 -55.45 -47.17 28.79
N PRO A 27 -55.19 -47.29 27.48
CA PRO A 27 -55.40 -48.53 26.72
C PRO A 27 -54.72 -49.76 27.33
N GLU A 28 -53.49 -49.62 27.82
CA GLU A 28 -52.76 -50.72 28.46
C GLU A 28 -53.41 -51.22 29.77
N GLN A 29 -54.07 -50.32 30.52
CA GLN A 29 -54.84 -50.68 31.72
C GLN A 29 -56.14 -51.41 31.34
N ALA A 30 -56.79 -50.98 30.25
CA ALA A 30 -57.99 -51.60 29.70
C ALA A 30 -57.74 -52.99 29.09
N GLU A 31 -56.53 -53.22 28.56
CA GLU A 31 -56.08 -54.51 28.02
C GLU A 31 -55.59 -55.47 29.13
N GLY A 32 -55.44 -55.01 30.38
CA GLY A 32 -54.92 -55.82 31.49
C GLY A 32 -53.41 -56.11 31.39
N ARG A 33 -52.66 -55.30 30.62
CA ARG A 33 -51.22 -55.46 30.40
C ARG A 33 -50.41 -54.85 31.54
N LEU A 34 -50.35 -55.57 32.65
CA LEU A 34 -49.67 -55.10 33.87
C LEU A 34 -48.18 -54.78 33.67
N ASP A 35 -47.54 -55.44 32.70
CA ASP A 35 -46.14 -55.23 32.30
C ASP A 35 -45.91 -53.91 31.55
N ALA A 36 -46.97 -53.33 30.97
CA ALA A 36 -46.91 -52.09 30.20
C ALA A 36 -47.34 -50.85 31.00
N ILE A 37 -47.79 -51.02 32.26
CA ILE A 37 -48.19 -49.92 33.15
C ILE A 37 -46.94 -49.27 33.75
N ASN A 38 -46.68 -48.02 33.40
CA ASN A 38 -45.53 -47.26 33.88
C ASN A 38 -45.84 -45.75 33.92
N GLU A 39 -44.83 -44.90 34.07
CA GLU A 39 -44.97 -43.43 34.11
C GLU A 39 -45.74 -42.85 32.90
N ARG A 40 -45.71 -43.51 31.74
CA ARG A 40 -46.45 -43.08 30.54
C ARG A 40 -47.94 -43.34 30.64
N THR A 41 -48.36 -44.26 31.51
CA THR A 41 -49.77 -44.47 31.88
C THR A 41 -50.30 -43.30 32.71
N ASP A 42 -49.47 -42.74 33.59
CA ASP A 42 -49.81 -41.51 34.33
C ASP A 42 -49.88 -40.30 33.39
N ILE A 43 -48.97 -40.18 32.42
CA ILE A 43 -49.01 -39.13 31.38
C ILE A 43 -50.31 -39.18 30.59
N TYR A 44 -50.82 -40.37 30.26
CA TYR A 44 -52.12 -40.52 29.59
C TYR A 44 -53.25 -40.00 30.48
N SER A 45 -53.23 -40.34 31.78
CA SER A 45 -54.24 -39.88 32.74
C SER A 45 -54.23 -38.36 32.89
N LEU A 46 -53.05 -37.73 32.92
CA LEU A 46 -52.89 -36.28 32.90
C LEU A 46 -53.38 -35.67 31.58
N GLY A 47 -53.08 -36.30 30.44
CA GLY A 47 -53.61 -35.93 29.14
C GLY A 47 -55.14 -36.00 29.08
N ALA A 48 -55.74 -37.00 29.72
CA ALA A 48 -57.18 -37.16 29.82
C ALA A 48 -57.83 -36.06 30.68
N ILE A 49 -57.17 -35.66 31.77
CA ILE A 49 -57.58 -34.51 32.58
C ILE A 49 -57.49 -33.21 31.77
N LEU A 50 -56.36 -32.98 31.08
CA LEU A 50 -56.19 -31.79 30.23
C LEU A 50 -57.26 -31.73 29.12
N TYR A 51 -57.51 -32.85 28.45
CA TYR A 51 -58.56 -32.96 27.45
C TYR A 51 -59.94 -32.64 28.05
N ASN A 52 -60.23 -33.15 29.25
CA ASN A 52 -61.49 -32.88 29.93
C ASN A 52 -61.62 -31.41 30.35
N ILE A 53 -60.53 -30.77 30.76
CA ILE A 53 -60.51 -29.33 31.02
C ILE A 53 -60.86 -28.58 29.73
N LEU A 54 -60.19 -28.89 28.62
CA LEU A 54 -60.36 -28.21 27.33
C LEU A 54 -61.76 -28.39 26.72
N THR A 55 -62.36 -29.56 26.87
CA THR A 55 -63.60 -29.93 26.17
C THR A 55 -64.83 -30.03 27.09
N LEU A 56 -64.64 -29.98 28.41
CA LEU A 56 -65.64 -30.29 29.46
C LEU A 56 -66.26 -31.68 29.31
N ARG A 57 -65.57 -32.60 28.64
CA ARG A 57 -66.00 -33.97 28.34
C ARG A 57 -64.81 -34.92 28.49
N PRO A 58 -65.00 -36.16 28.95
CA PRO A 58 -63.90 -37.11 28.99
C PRO A 58 -63.46 -37.51 27.56
N PRO A 59 -62.19 -37.94 27.37
CA PRO A 59 -61.64 -38.30 26.05
C PRO A 59 -62.43 -39.37 25.31
N ILE A 60 -62.95 -40.36 26.06
CA ILE A 60 -63.75 -41.46 25.52
C ILE A 60 -65.09 -41.46 26.24
N THR A 61 -66.14 -41.19 25.47
CA THR A 61 -67.55 -41.19 25.91
C THR A 61 -68.29 -42.35 25.25
N GLY A 62 -69.27 -42.93 25.96
CA GLY A 62 -70.18 -43.92 25.39
C GLY A 62 -71.42 -44.10 26.26
N GLU A 63 -72.59 -44.14 25.61
CA GLU A 63 -73.82 -44.66 26.21
C GLU A 63 -73.89 -46.14 25.79
N GLY A 64 -73.71 -47.06 26.74
CA GLY A 64 -73.55 -48.48 26.47
C GLY A 64 -73.07 -49.26 27.69
N THR A 65 -72.85 -50.57 27.52
CA THR A 65 -72.36 -51.44 28.61
C THR A 65 -70.87 -51.19 28.90
N ASN A 66 -70.40 -51.49 30.11
CA ASN A 66 -68.98 -51.33 30.49
C ASN A 66 -68.01 -52.05 29.53
N ALA A 67 -68.45 -53.14 28.88
CA ALA A 67 -67.66 -53.88 27.89
C ALA A 67 -67.42 -53.06 26.60
N GLU A 68 -68.44 -52.36 26.11
CA GLU A 68 -68.34 -51.52 24.90
C GLU A 68 -67.46 -50.30 25.13
N LEU A 69 -67.56 -49.68 26.31
CA LEU A 69 -66.68 -48.58 26.69
C LEU A 69 -65.22 -49.05 26.77
N MET A 70 -64.98 -50.24 27.33
CA MET A 70 -63.64 -50.82 27.40
C MET A 70 -63.05 -51.10 26.02
N GLU A 71 -63.83 -51.62 25.07
CA GLU A 71 -63.37 -51.81 23.69
C GLU A 71 -62.99 -50.49 23.00
N ARG A 72 -63.71 -49.39 23.29
CA ARG A 72 -63.36 -48.06 22.77
C ARG A 72 -62.07 -47.52 23.39
N VAL A 73 -61.84 -47.79 24.69
CA VAL A 73 -60.59 -47.45 25.37
C VAL A 73 -59.42 -48.21 24.74
N LYS A 74 -59.54 -49.52 24.52
CA LYS A 74 -58.52 -50.33 23.83
C LYS A 74 -58.24 -49.85 22.40
N ALA A 75 -59.28 -49.43 21.69
CA ALA A 75 -59.15 -48.91 20.33
C ALA A 75 -58.36 -47.59 20.26
N GLY A 76 -58.30 -46.81 21.35
CA GLY A 76 -57.51 -45.56 21.46
C GLY A 76 -57.90 -44.47 20.46
N ARG A 77 -59.14 -44.49 19.95
CA ARG A 77 -59.66 -43.49 19.00
C ARG A 77 -60.30 -42.33 19.76
N ILE A 78 -59.54 -41.24 19.91
CA ILE A 78 -59.97 -40.01 20.59
C ILE A 78 -60.17 -38.91 19.56
N THR A 79 -61.30 -38.19 19.64
CA THR A 79 -61.58 -37.04 18.77
C THR A 79 -60.75 -35.84 19.23
N PRO A 80 -59.95 -35.19 18.37
CA PRO A 80 -59.15 -34.03 18.78
C PRO A 80 -59.99 -32.88 19.37
N PRO A 81 -59.56 -32.24 20.48
CA PRO A 81 -60.28 -31.12 21.10
C PRO A 81 -60.67 -30.00 20.14
N ILE A 82 -59.79 -29.65 19.19
CA ILE A 82 -60.01 -28.61 18.18
C ILE A 82 -61.31 -28.79 17.38
N VAL A 83 -61.78 -30.03 17.18
CA VAL A 83 -63.01 -30.32 16.41
C VAL A 83 -64.24 -29.71 17.08
N PHE A 84 -64.23 -29.53 18.41
CA PHE A 84 -65.35 -28.95 19.15
C PHE A 84 -65.50 -27.44 18.95
N ASN A 85 -64.51 -26.75 18.35
CA ASN A 85 -64.63 -25.33 18.00
C ASN A 85 -65.71 -25.07 16.93
N ALA A 86 -66.00 -26.06 16.06
CA ALA A 86 -66.92 -25.91 14.92
C ALA A 86 -68.40 -26.17 15.25
N ASN A 87 -68.72 -26.80 16.39
CA ASN A 87 -70.07 -27.22 16.75
C ASN A 87 -70.81 -26.15 17.59
N THR A 88 -71.16 -25.02 16.97
CA THR A 88 -71.84 -23.87 17.61
C THR A 88 -73.34 -24.05 17.90
N GLY A 89 -73.93 -25.21 17.59
CA GLY A 89 -75.39 -25.40 17.68
C GLY A 89 -75.94 -25.84 19.05
N ASN A 90 -75.12 -26.44 19.93
CA ASN A 90 -75.55 -26.92 21.26
C ASN A 90 -74.38 -27.23 22.21
N ALA A 91 -73.22 -26.60 22.01
CA ALA A 91 -72.01 -26.84 22.79
C ALA A 91 -71.86 -25.84 23.95
N ALA A 92 -71.42 -26.31 25.11
CA ALA A 92 -71.11 -25.49 26.27
C ALA A 92 -70.13 -24.37 25.90
N VAL A 93 -70.41 -23.13 26.32
CA VAL A 93 -69.49 -22.00 26.10
C VAL A 93 -68.20 -22.25 26.89
N LEU A 94 -67.07 -22.37 26.18
CA LEU A 94 -65.75 -22.63 26.78
C LEU A 94 -65.14 -21.33 27.33
N LEU A 95 -65.72 -20.81 28.41
CA LEU A 95 -65.29 -19.55 29.04
C LEU A 95 -63.84 -19.56 29.55
N HIS A 96 -63.29 -20.75 29.82
CA HIS A 96 -61.93 -20.93 30.32
C HIS A 96 -60.86 -20.91 29.21
N CYS A 97 -61.27 -20.99 27.93
CA CYS A 97 -60.36 -20.96 26.79
C CYS A 97 -60.23 -19.52 26.23
N PRO A 98 -59.03 -19.10 25.76
CA PRO A 98 -58.86 -17.82 25.11
C PRO A 98 -59.69 -17.74 23.83
N ASP A 99 -60.26 -16.56 23.55
CA ASP A 99 -61.18 -16.32 22.43
C ASP A 99 -62.39 -17.28 22.37
N ARG A 100 -62.69 -17.97 23.49
CA ARG A 100 -63.75 -19.00 23.62
C ARG A 100 -63.56 -20.19 22.67
N GLN A 101 -62.34 -20.44 22.23
CA GLN A 101 -62.00 -21.53 21.32
C GLN A 101 -60.80 -22.30 21.87
N ILE A 102 -60.78 -23.61 21.67
CA ILE A 102 -59.66 -24.47 22.06
C ILE A 102 -58.50 -24.22 21.11
N PRO A 103 -57.34 -23.74 21.59
CA PRO A 103 -56.21 -23.44 20.70
C PRO A 103 -55.53 -24.70 20.18
N ASP A 104 -55.12 -24.68 18.91
CA ASP A 104 -54.45 -25.80 18.23
C ASP A 104 -53.27 -26.35 19.04
N ALA A 105 -52.47 -25.42 19.61
CA ALA A 105 -51.27 -25.70 20.39
C ALA A 105 -51.55 -26.64 21.57
N ILE A 106 -52.46 -26.25 22.47
CA ILE A 106 -52.77 -27.03 23.67
C ILE A 106 -53.62 -28.27 23.34
N SER A 107 -54.39 -28.23 22.24
CA SER A 107 -55.06 -29.40 21.68
C SER A 107 -54.05 -30.45 21.22
N ALA A 108 -52.94 -30.04 20.58
CA ALA A 108 -51.88 -30.96 20.14
C ALA A 108 -51.17 -31.60 21.35
N VAL A 109 -50.88 -30.82 22.39
CA VAL A 109 -50.30 -31.32 23.66
C VAL A 109 -51.20 -32.38 24.30
N ALA A 110 -52.51 -32.12 24.40
CA ALA A 110 -53.47 -33.09 24.92
C ALA A 110 -53.50 -34.37 24.07
N MET A 111 -53.50 -34.25 22.74
CA MET A 111 -53.53 -35.40 21.84
C MET A 111 -52.24 -36.21 21.85
N GLN A 112 -51.08 -35.59 22.04
CA GLN A 112 -49.81 -36.30 22.19
C GLN A 112 -49.76 -37.09 23.50
N ALA A 113 -50.21 -36.51 24.61
CA ALA A 113 -50.33 -37.22 25.89
C ALA A 113 -51.32 -38.40 25.83
N LEU A 114 -52.38 -38.27 25.02
CA LEU A 114 -53.43 -39.28 24.83
C LEU A 114 -53.13 -40.32 23.73
N ALA A 115 -51.90 -40.38 23.19
CA ALA A 115 -51.56 -41.34 22.16
C ALA A 115 -51.75 -42.79 22.64
N ARG A 116 -52.32 -43.66 21.78
CA ARG A 116 -52.59 -45.07 22.13
C ARG A 116 -51.33 -45.82 22.52
N GLU A 117 -50.28 -45.72 21.71
CA GLU A 117 -48.97 -46.33 21.97
C GLU A 117 -48.20 -45.50 23.02
N PRO A 118 -47.75 -46.09 24.15
CA PRO A 118 -46.98 -45.35 25.16
C PRO A 118 -45.74 -44.64 24.60
N SER A 119 -45.07 -45.22 23.59
CA SER A 119 -43.88 -44.66 22.95
C SER A 119 -44.12 -43.35 22.19
N ARG A 120 -45.37 -43.04 21.79
CA ARG A 120 -45.73 -41.79 21.12
C ARG A 120 -46.15 -40.68 22.08
N ARG A 121 -46.33 -41.02 23.36
CA ARG A 121 -46.55 -40.04 24.44
C ARG A 121 -45.22 -39.37 24.80
N TYR A 122 -45.30 -38.29 25.57
CA TYR A 122 -44.13 -37.66 26.18
C TYR A 122 -43.25 -38.67 26.91
N HIS A 123 -41.94 -38.44 26.90
CA HIS A 123 -41.00 -39.35 27.52
C HIS A 123 -41.18 -39.41 29.03
N ASP A 124 -41.40 -38.24 29.63
CA ASP A 124 -41.66 -38.06 31.04
C ASP A 124 -42.67 -36.91 31.26
N VAL A 125 -43.02 -36.64 32.50
CA VAL A 125 -43.94 -35.55 32.88
C VAL A 125 -43.29 -34.17 32.68
N PHE A 126 -41.95 -34.07 32.69
CA PHE A 126 -41.26 -32.79 32.50
C PHE A 126 -41.41 -32.29 31.07
N GLU A 127 -41.37 -33.16 30.06
CA GLU A 127 -41.65 -32.79 28.67
C GLU A 127 -43.10 -32.29 28.49
N LEU A 128 -44.08 -32.95 29.12
CA LEU A 128 -45.47 -32.49 29.10
C LEU A 128 -45.61 -31.12 29.79
N GLN A 129 -44.99 -30.95 30.95
CA GLN A 129 -44.98 -29.67 31.67
C GLN A 129 -44.32 -28.57 30.84
N HIS A 130 -43.23 -28.87 30.15
CA HIS A 130 -42.52 -27.94 29.27
C HIS A 130 -43.44 -27.42 28.17
N ASP A 131 -44.17 -28.31 27.50
CA ASP A 131 -45.09 -27.93 26.41
C ASP A 131 -46.27 -27.09 26.90
N ILE A 132 -46.82 -27.40 28.08
CA ILE A 132 -47.87 -26.58 28.71
C ILE A 132 -47.32 -25.20 29.10
N ALA A 133 -46.13 -25.14 29.69
CA ALA A 133 -45.47 -23.89 30.06
C ALA A 133 -45.10 -23.04 28.83
N ALA A 134 -44.65 -23.68 27.75
CA ALA A 134 -44.35 -23.04 26.48
C ALA A 134 -45.61 -22.37 25.91
N TYR A 135 -46.73 -23.09 25.85
CA TYR A 135 -48.02 -22.53 25.46
C TYR A 135 -48.44 -21.35 26.34
N ALA A 136 -48.39 -21.50 27.66
CA ALA A 136 -48.77 -20.46 28.61
C ALA A 136 -47.90 -19.19 28.48
N ALA A 137 -46.62 -19.36 28.12
CA ALA A 137 -45.69 -18.26 27.86
C ALA A 137 -45.77 -17.70 26.42
N GLY A 138 -46.71 -18.18 25.59
CA GLY A 138 -46.94 -17.70 24.23
C GLY A 138 -45.97 -18.25 23.18
N TYR A 139 -45.27 -19.35 23.47
CA TYR A 139 -44.47 -20.11 22.51
C TYR A 139 -45.31 -21.24 21.90
N ALA A 140 -44.89 -21.73 20.73
CA ALA A 140 -45.48 -22.93 20.15
C ALA A 140 -44.93 -24.17 20.87
N PRO A 141 -45.78 -25.05 21.42
CA PRO A 141 -45.36 -26.33 21.99
C PRO A 141 -44.70 -27.23 20.93
N ILE A 142 -43.86 -28.15 21.37
CA ILE A 142 -43.21 -29.14 20.52
C ILE A 142 -44.29 -30.01 19.83
N ALA A 143 -45.35 -30.36 20.56
CA ALA A 143 -46.49 -31.10 20.03
C ALA A 143 -47.19 -30.45 18.83
N GLU A 144 -47.20 -29.11 18.75
CA GLU A 144 -47.88 -28.36 17.68
C GLU A 144 -47.14 -28.49 16.33
N HIS A 145 -45.88 -28.95 16.31
CA HIS A 145 -45.03 -29.00 15.10
C HIS A 145 -45.05 -27.67 14.31
N ALA A 146 -45.04 -26.54 15.02
CA ALA A 146 -45.25 -25.23 14.41
C ALA A 146 -44.14 -24.88 13.40
N SER A 147 -44.53 -24.31 12.26
CA SER A 147 -43.60 -23.85 11.24
C SER A 147 -42.72 -22.69 11.74
N ALA A 148 -41.52 -22.57 11.17
CA ALA A 148 -40.58 -21.49 11.48
C ALA A 148 -41.20 -20.08 11.35
N PHE A 149 -42.14 -19.91 10.41
CA PHE A 149 -42.88 -18.66 10.23
C PHE A 149 -43.81 -18.34 11.41
N ARG A 150 -44.51 -19.34 11.97
CA ARG A 150 -45.40 -19.14 13.13
C ARG A 150 -44.59 -18.82 14.40
N GLN A 151 -43.45 -19.48 14.60
CA GLN A 151 -42.52 -19.16 15.69
C GLN A 151 -41.95 -17.73 15.56
N PHE A 152 -41.57 -17.31 14.35
CA PHE A 152 -41.10 -15.95 14.07
C PHE A 152 -42.16 -14.89 14.38
N ARG A 153 -43.41 -15.13 13.97
CA ARG A 153 -44.53 -14.21 14.25
C ARG A 153 -44.84 -14.09 15.75
N LEU A 154 -44.83 -15.19 16.50
CA LEU A 154 -45.02 -15.16 17.96
C LEU A 154 -43.88 -14.38 18.64
N THR A 155 -42.65 -14.55 18.16
CA THR A 155 -41.48 -13.82 18.64
C THR A 155 -41.59 -12.31 18.38
N LEU A 156 -42.02 -11.91 17.16
CA LEU A 156 -42.26 -10.50 16.82
C LEU A 156 -43.37 -9.88 17.69
N ARG A 157 -44.45 -10.62 17.96
CA ARG A 157 -45.57 -10.15 18.79
C ARG A 157 -45.15 -9.95 20.25
N ARG A 158 -44.27 -10.81 20.78
CA ARG A 158 -43.74 -10.70 22.14
C ARG A 158 -42.76 -9.53 22.31
N ASN A 159 -41.90 -9.30 21.31
CA ASN A 159 -40.82 -8.32 21.38
C ASN A 159 -41.08 -7.11 20.46
N SER A 160 -42.29 -6.54 20.50
CA SER A 160 -42.73 -5.50 19.56
C SER A 160 -41.89 -4.21 19.62
N THR A 161 -41.37 -3.83 20.79
CA THR A 161 -40.51 -2.65 20.98
C THR A 161 -39.13 -2.85 20.35
N LEU A 162 -38.51 -4.01 20.53
CA LEU A 162 -37.23 -4.38 19.91
C LEU A 162 -37.38 -4.52 18.39
N ALA A 163 -38.50 -5.08 17.92
CA ALA A 163 -38.80 -5.17 16.49
C ALA A 163 -38.97 -3.78 15.83
N ALA A 164 -39.64 -2.85 16.51
CA ALA A 164 -39.77 -1.46 16.05
C ALA A 164 -38.42 -0.74 16.02
N ALA A 165 -37.62 -0.86 17.09
CA ALA A 165 -36.29 -0.24 17.18
C ALA A 165 -35.33 -0.76 16.11
N THR A 166 -35.28 -2.08 15.89
CA THR A 166 -34.45 -2.70 14.84
C THR A 166 -34.89 -2.30 13.44
N SER A 167 -36.20 -2.16 13.19
CA SER A 167 -36.74 -1.70 11.91
C SER A 167 -36.36 -0.24 11.61
N ILE A 168 -36.40 0.64 12.61
CA ILE A 168 -35.96 2.05 12.46
C ILE A 168 -34.46 2.10 12.15
N ILE A 169 -33.63 1.34 12.87
CA ILE A 169 -32.19 1.27 12.61
C ILE A 169 -31.92 0.75 11.19
N ALA A 170 -32.62 -0.29 10.75
CA ALA A 170 -32.48 -0.82 9.39
C ALA A 170 -32.85 0.22 8.33
N LEU A 171 -33.95 0.97 8.52
CA LEU A 171 -34.35 2.06 7.63
C LEU A 171 -33.33 3.20 7.60
N LEU A 172 -32.74 3.55 8.76
CA LEU A 172 -31.68 4.55 8.82
C LEU A 172 -30.42 4.10 8.09
N ILE A 173 -30.02 2.82 8.23
CA ILE A 173 -28.86 2.26 7.51
C ILE A 173 -29.13 2.25 6.00
N ILE A 174 -30.32 1.83 5.57
CA ILE A 174 -30.70 1.84 4.16
C ILE A 174 -30.74 3.28 3.62
N GLY A 175 -31.36 4.20 4.36
CA GLY A 175 -31.43 5.62 4.01
C GLY A 175 -30.05 6.26 3.92
N PHE A 176 -29.16 5.98 4.87
CA PHE A 176 -27.77 6.43 4.84
C PHE A 176 -27.01 5.81 3.67
N GLY A 177 -27.19 4.52 3.40
CA GLY A 177 -26.58 3.84 2.25
C GLY A 177 -27.01 4.43 0.91
N ILE A 178 -28.30 4.71 0.75
CA ILE A 178 -28.84 5.39 -0.44
C ILE A 178 -28.27 6.82 -0.54
N HIS A 179 -28.29 7.59 0.56
CA HIS A 179 -27.74 8.95 0.58
C HIS A 179 -26.25 8.98 0.22
N ALA A 180 -25.45 8.09 0.82
CA ALA A 180 -24.02 7.96 0.52
C ALA A 180 -23.78 7.55 -0.94
N HIS A 181 -24.60 6.65 -1.49
CA HIS A 181 -24.51 6.25 -2.89
C HIS A 181 -24.82 7.40 -3.85
N LEU A 182 -25.89 8.16 -3.59
CA LEU A 182 -26.28 9.32 -4.41
C LEU A 182 -25.24 10.43 -4.34
N LYS A 183 -24.74 10.76 -3.15
CA LYS A 183 -23.69 11.76 -2.95
C LYS A 183 -22.38 11.37 -3.64
N ASN A 184 -22.01 10.09 -3.61
CA ASN A 184 -20.84 9.59 -4.34
C ASN A 184 -21.01 9.72 -5.86
N ARG A 185 -22.23 9.57 -6.40
CA ARG A 185 -22.50 9.77 -7.83
C ARG A 185 -22.33 11.22 -8.24
N GLU A 186 -22.91 12.16 -7.48
CA GLU A 186 -22.79 13.60 -7.73
C GLU A 186 -21.32 14.06 -7.70
N GLN A 187 -20.54 13.54 -6.74
CA GLN A 187 -19.10 13.80 -6.68
C GLN A 187 -18.34 13.19 -7.86
N ALA A 188 -18.70 11.98 -8.28
CA ALA A 188 -18.10 11.33 -9.44
C ALA A 188 -18.35 12.14 -10.74
N GLU A 189 -19.56 12.64 -10.94
CA GLU A 189 -19.93 13.50 -12.08
C GLU A 189 -19.12 14.80 -12.08
N THR A 190 -19.04 15.48 -10.93
CA THR A 190 -18.25 16.70 -10.77
C THR A 190 -16.77 16.47 -11.10
N VAL A 191 -16.18 15.38 -10.59
CA VAL A 191 -14.80 14.99 -10.89
C VAL A 191 -14.61 14.66 -12.38
N THR A 192 -15.59 14.04 -13.04
CA THR A 192 -15.50 13.77 -14.48
C THR A 192 -15.51 15.05 -15.30
N HIS A 193 -16.31 16.06 -14.93
CA HIS A 193 -16.31 17.35 -15.61
C HIS A 193 -14.95 18.05 -15.50
N PHE A 194 -14.33 18.07 -14.32
CA PHE A 194 -12.97 18.62 -14.17
C PHE A 194 -11.91 17.82 -14.94
N ARG A 195 -12.01 16.49 -14.96
CA ARG A 195 -11.12 15.62 -15.75
C ARG A 195 -11.19 15.90 -17.26
N GLN A 196 -12.36 16.29 -17.78
CA GLN A 196 -12.52 16.63 -19.19
C GLN A 196 -11.74 17.90 -19.59
N ALA A 197 -11.38 18.77 -18.65
CA ALA A 197 -10.51 19.92 -18.91
C ALA A 197 -9.01 19.55 -18.98
N ALA A 198 -8.61 18.38 -18.46
CA ALA A 198 -7.20 17.97 -18.41
C ALA A 198 -6.53 17.86 -19.79
N PRO A 199 -7.16 17.30 -20.85
CA PRO A 199 -6.60 17.29 -22.20
C PRO A 199 -6.34 18.70 -22.75
N THR A 200 -7.24 19.66 -22.47
CA THR A 200 -7.07 21.05 -22.89
C THR A 200 -5.87 21.69 -22.21
N SER A 201 -5.71 21.50 -20.89
CA SER A 201 -4.51 21.95 -20.17
C SER A 201 -3.24 21.27 -20.71
N TYR A 202 -3.28 19.98 -20.98
CA TYR A 202 -2.15 19.25 -21.57
C TYR A 202 -1.75 19.79 -22.95
N GLN A 203 -2.72 20.10 -23.81
CA GLN A 203 -2.49 20.69 -25.13
C GLN A 203 -1.95 22.11 -25.04
N ALA A 204 -2.53 22.96 -24.18
CA ALA A 204 -2.08 24.33 -23.95
C ALA A 204 -0.63 24.36 -23.43
N ALA A 205 -0.27 23.47 -22.50
CA ALA A 205 1.12 23.31 -22.06
C ALA A 205 2.05 22.94 -23.24
N GLY A 206 1.60 22.07 -24.14
CA GLY A 206 2.35 21.73 -25.36
C GLY A 206 2.54 22.89 -26.32
N GLN A 207 1.52 23.73 -26.51
CA GLN A 207 1.63 24.95 -27.32
C GLN A 207 2.63 25.94 -26.70
N LEU A 208 2.55 26.17 -25.39
CA LEU A 208 3.51 27.02 -24.67
C LEU A 208 4.95 26.50 -24.79
N MET A 209 5.16 25.17 -24.68
CA MET A 209 6.47 24.57 -24.92
C MET A 209 6.98 24.81 -26.34
N SER A 210 6.11 24.69 -27.36
CA SER A 210 6.48 24.95 -28.75
C SER A 210 6.88 26.41 -29.01
N GLN A 211 6.36 27.33 -28.20
CA GLN A 211 6.72 28.75 -28.19
C GLN A 211 7.94 29.06 -27.31
N GLY A 212 8.53 28.07 -26.63
CA GLY A 212 9.63 28.27 -25.69
C GLY A 212 9.25 28.84 -24.33
N ARG A 213 7.96 28.95 -24.04
CA ARG A 213 7.42 29.52 -22.79
C ARG A 213 7.33 28.46 -21.70
N PHE A 214 8.47 27.87 -21.33
CA PHE A 214 8.52 26.73 -20.38
C PHE A 214 8.04 27.08 -18.97
N ASN A 215 8.26 28.30 -18.49
CA ASN A 215 7.77 28.75 -17.20
C ASN A 215 6.23 28.78 -17.13
N GLU A 216 5.57 29.21 -18.20
CA GLU A 216 4.10 29.23 -18.29
C GLU A 216 3.53 27.85 -18.61
N ALA A 217 4.27 27.05 -19.39
CA ALA A 217 3.93 25.66 -19.62
C ALA A 217 3.93 24.85 -18.31
N LEU A 218 4.78 25.21 -17.34
CA LEU A 218 4.89 24.51 -16.06
C LEU A 218 3.57 24.54 -15.27
N THR A 219 2.97 25.72 -15.10
CA THR A 219 1.70 25.85 -14.34
C THR A 219 0.59 25.09 -15.04
N THR A 220 0.49 25.25 -16.36
CA THR A 220 -0.52 24.58 -17.18
C THR A 220 -0.35 23.05 -17.18
N SER A 221 0.89 22.56 -17.21
CA SER A 221 1.18 21.13 -17.17
C SER A 221 0.96 20.52 -15.78
N LYS A 222 1.19 21.27 -14.70
CA LYS A 222 0.85 20.82 -13.33
C LYS A 222 -0.66 20.68 -13.17
N LEU A 223 -1.42 21.65 -13.66
CA LEU A 223 -2.88 21.57 -13.66
C LEU A 223 -3.38 20.32 -14.39
N ALA A 224 -2.79 19.97 -15.54
CA ALA A 224 -3.15 18.73 -16.24
C ALA A 224 -2.90 17.46 -15.42
N THR A 225 -1.83 17.42 -14.61
CA THR A 225 -1.55 16.30 -13.69
C THR A 225 -2.45 16.27 -12.46
N GLU A 226 -2.94 17.41 -12.00
CA GLU A 226 -3.89 17.51 -10.88
C GLU A 226 -5.30 17.11 -11.31
N LEU A 227 -5.73 17.54 -12.50
CA LEU A 227 -7.04 17.21 -13.06
C LEU A 227 -7.15 15.73 -13.43
N ASP A 228 -6.10 15.13 -13.99
CA ASP A 228 -6.09 13.71 -14.41
C ASP A 228 -4.74 13.03 -14.05
N PRO A 229 -4.56 12.63 -12.78
CA PRO A 229 -3.30 12.08 -12.27
C PRO A 229 -2.98 10.68 -12.80
N ASN A 230 -3.96 9.97 -13.35
CA ASN A 230 -3.80 8.59 -13.81
C ASN A 230 -3.20 8.50 -15.21
N LYS A 231 -3.07 9.62 -15.94
CA LYS A 231 -2.47 9.64 -17.28
C LYS A 231 -0.95 9.81 -17.24
N PRO A 232 -0.15 8.81 -17.66
CA PRO A 232 1.30 8.91 -17.63
C PRO A 232 1.84 9.97 -18.60
N GLU A 233 1.13 10.31 -19.68
CA GLU A 233 1.53 11.34 -20.64
C GLU A 233 1.63 12.72 -20.00
N HIS A 234 0.73 13.06 -19.07
CA HIS A 234 0.70 14.34 -18.38
C HIS A 234 1.96 14.50 -17.51
N TRP A 235 2.30 13.45 -16.76
CA TRP A 235 3.51 13.40 -15.95
C TRP A 235 4.79 13.43 -16.78
N ARG A 236 4.83 12.74 -17.93
CA ARG A 236 5.99 12.80 -18.85
C ARG A 236 6.19 14.21 -19.43
N ARG A 237 5.11 14.92 -19.76
CA ARG A 237 5.20 16.33 -20.20
C ARG A 237 5.71 17.23 -19.09
N LEU A 238 5.17 17.07 -17.87
CA LEU A 238 5.64 17.82 -16.71
C LEU A 238 7.12 17.56 -16.43
N ALA A 239 7.57 16.31 -16.52
CA ALA A 239 8.98 15.94 -16.40
C ALA A 239 9.85 16.61 -17.47
N ARG A 240 9.41 16.60 -18.73
CA ARG A 240 10.11 17.27 -19.83
C ARG A 240 10.25 18.78 -19.58
N ILE A 241 9.20 19.44 -19.09
CA ILE A 241 9.24 20.86 -18.73
C ILE A 241 10.22 21.10 -17.57
N HIS A 242 10.17 20.29 -16.51
CA HIS A 242 11.13 20.40 -15.41
C HIS A 242 12.58 20.24 -15.85
N LEU A 243 12.84 19.32 -16.79
CA LEU A 243 14.18 19.14 -17.36
C LEU A 243 14.63 20.37 -18.15
N ALA A 244 13.74 20.95 -18.94
CA ALA A 244 14.00 22.21 -19.65
C ALA A 244 14.16 23.41 -18.70
N LEU A 245 13.65 23.35 -17.48
CA LEU A 245 13.85 24.32 -16.40
C LEU A 245 15.03 23.96 -15.48
N GLN A 246 15.92 23.06 -15.93
CA GLN A 246 17.14 22.63 -15.22
C GLN A 246 16.87 22.08 -13.80
N ASN A 247 15.72 21.43 -13.59
CA ASN A 247 15.34 20.84 -12.31
C ASN A 247 15.31 19.30 -12.40
N PRO A 248 16.46 18.62 -12.23
CA PRO A 248 16.53 17.16 -12.36
C PRO A 248 15.73 16.45 -11.26
N THR A 249 15.67 17.00 -10.05
CA THR A 249 14.91 16.46 -8.92
C THR A 249 13.40 16.40 -9.23
N ALA A 250 12.82 17.52 -9.66
CA ALA A 250 11.42 17.57 -10.03
C ALA A 250 11.11 16.72 -11.27
N THR A 251 12.08 16.62 -12.19
CA THR A 251 12.01 15.70 -13.34
C THR A 251 11.87 14.26 -12.86
N LEU A 252 12.75 13.78 -11.97
CA LEU A 252 12.70 12.42 -11.42
C LEU A 252 11.39 12.13 -10.70
N ASN A 253 10.89 13.07 -9.90
CA ASN A 253 9.61 12.92 -9.21
C ASN A 253 8.45 12.74 -10.20
N ALA A 254 8.38 13.57 -11.24
CA ALA A 254 7.36 13.45 -12.28
C ALA A 254 7.50 12.14 -13.07
N LEU A 255 8.72 11.71 -13.40
CA LEU A 255 8.97 10.43 -14.07
C LEU A 255 8.55 9.23 -13.21
N LYS A 256 8.78 9.28 -11.89
CA LYS A 256 8.35 8.25 -10.94
C LYS A 256 6.83 8.13 -10.89
N GLN A 257 6.10 9.26 -10.92
CA GLN A 257 4.63 9.23 -11.00
C GLN A 257 4.17 8.66 -12.36
N ALA A 258 4.80 9.06 -13.47
CA ALA A 258 4.49 8.48 -14.78
C ALA A 258 4.66 6.96 -14.82
N GLY A 259 5.67 6.43 -14.12
CA GLY A 259 5.95 4.99 -14.04
C GLY A 259 4.92 4.18 -13.24
N LYS A 260 4.13 4.81 -12.34
CA LYS A 260 3.09 4.10 -11.58
C LYS A 260 1.89 3.68 -12.43
N PHE A 261 1.60 4.45 -13.48
CA PHE A 261 0.35 4.34 -14.25
C PHE A 261 0.58 3.96 -15.73
N GLY A 262 1.81 3.62 -16.13
CA GLY A 262 2.11 3.34 -17.53
C GLY A 262 3.34 2.46 -17.74
N SER A 263 3.42 1.89 -18.94
CA SER A 263 4.55 1.08 -19.39
C SER A 263 5.83 1.90 -19.59
N ALA A 264 6.97 1.21 -19.54
CA ALA A 264 8.29 1.79 -19.73
C ALA A 264 8.38 2.54 -21.07
N ASN A 265 8.60 3.84 -21.01
CA ASN A 265 8.80 4.69 -22.17
C ASN A 265 10.31 4.99 -22.34
N LYS A 266 10.78 5.03 -23.59
CA LYS A 266 12.19 5.33 -23.92
C LYS A 266 12.65 6.66 -23.32
N PHE A 267 11.83 7.70 -23.38
CA PHE A 267 12.12 8.99 -22.76
C PHE A 267 12.23 8.85 -21.24
N THR A 268 11.24 8.22 -20.59
CA THR A 268 11.23 8.04 -19.13
C THR A 268 12.50 7.36 -18.63
N THR A 269 12.92 6.28 -19.30
CA THR A 269 14.13 5.53 -18.92
C THR A 269 15.39 6.37 -19.10
N GLN A 270 15.55 7.00 -20.27
CA GLN A 270 16.76 7.75 -20.60
C GLN A 270 16.88 9.06 -19.82
N ALA A 271 15.77 9.76 -19.59
CA ALA A 271 15.73 10.98 -18.79
C ALA A 271 15.92 10.66 -17.31
N GLY A 272 15.36 9.53 -16.83
CA GLY A 272 15.59 9.03 -15.47
C GLY A 272 17.08 8.80 -15.20
N GLN A 273 17.75 8.02 -16.07
CA GLN A 273 19.20 7.74 -15.95
C GLN A 273 20.05 9.02 -16.00
N LEU A 274 19.70 9.97 -16.87
CA LEU A 274 20.38 11.26 -16.93
C LEU A 274 20.23 12.01 -15.60
N CYS A 275 18.99 12.20 -15.14
CA CYS A 275 18.72 13.00 -13.94
C CYS A 275 19.27 12.33 -12.68
N GLU A 276 19.20 11.00 -12.54
CA GLU A 276 19.82 10.27 -11.41
C GLU A 276 21.32 10.53 -11.34
N ARG A 277 22.02 10.48 -12.48
CA ARG A 277 23.45 10.78 -12.54
C ARG A 277 23.74 12.24 -12.22
N LEU A 278 23.02 13.18 -12.83
CA LEU A 278 23.18 14.62 -12.58
C LEU A 278 22.94 14.97 -11.11
N THR A 279 21.89 14.41 -10.51
CA THR A 279 21.56 14.63 -9.10
C THR A 279 22.60 14.01 -8.17
N LYS A 280 23.15 12.84 -8.51
CA LYS A 280 24.25 12.22 -7.74
C LYS A 280 25.53 13.04 -7.81
N GLU A 281 25.84 13.62 -8.97
CA GLU A 281 27.09 14.35 -9.20
C GLU A 281 27.04 15.78 -8.63
N TYR A 282 25.96 16.51 -8.87
CA TYR A 282 25.85 17.94 -8.55
C TYR A 282 24.97 18.25 -7.34
N GLY A 283 24.17 17.28 -6.87
CA GLY A 283 23.20 17.45 -5.79
C GLY A 283 21.78 17.74 -6.29
N MET A 284 20.89 18.08 -5.34
CA MET A 284 19.45 18.26 -5.58
C MET A 284 19.05 19.69 -5.98
N GLU A 285 20.02 20.60 -6.06
CA GLU A 285 19.84 22.04 -6.33
C GLU A 285 19.87 22.38 -7.83
N LYS A 286 19.94 23.69 -8.15
CA LYS A 286 20.09 24.21 -9.51
C LYS A 286 21.37 23.64 -10.15
N LEU A 287 21.26 23.14 -11.37
CA LEU A 287 22.41 22.59 -12.10
C LEU A 287 23.48 23.66 -12.36
N PRO A 288 24.77 23.34 -12.17
CA PRO A 288 25.86 24.23 -12.58
C PRO A 288 25.92 24.32 -14.11
N LEU A 289 26.62 25.35 -14.62
CA LEU A 289 26.75 25.63 -16.06
C LEU A 289 27.07 24.38 -16.91
N HIS A 290 27.99 23.54 -16.45
CA HIS A 290 28.39 22.32 -17.15
C HIS A 290 27.34 21.20 -17.09
N GLY A 291 26.57 21.10 -16.00
CA GLY A 291 25.41 20.22 -15.93
C GLY A 291 24.28 20.67 -16.87
N MET A 292 24.07 21.99 -17.00
CA MET A 292 23.13 22.56 -17.98
C MET A 292 23.56 22.24 -19.42
N ALA A 293 24.86 22.37 -19.72
CA ALA A 293 25.41 22.02 -21.03
C ALA A 293 25.20 20.53 -21.36
N GLU A 294 25.31 19.65 -20.37
CA GLU A 294 25.05 18.23 -20.53
C GLU A 294 23.57 17.96 -20.88
N VAL A 295 22.64 18.60 -20.16
CA VAL A 295 21.20 18.54 -20.45
C VAL A 295 20.90 19.05 -21.86
N CYS A 296 21.48 20.19 -22.25
CA CYS A 296 21.32 20.77 -23.59
C CYS A 296 21.79 19.81 -24.68
N HIS A 297 22.98 19.22 -24.53
CA HIS A 297 23.52 18.24 -25.47
C HIS A 297 22.63 16.99 -25.56
N TRP A 298 22.16 16.50 -24.41
CA TRP A 298 21.27 15.35 -24.34
C TRP A 298 19.93 15.59 -25.06
N GLN A 299 19.36 16.79 -24.92
CA GLN A 299 18.14 17.22 -25.59
C GLN A 299 18.34 17.33 -27.11
N TYR A 300 19.45 17.94 -27.54
CA TYR A 300 19.78 18.10 -28.96
C TYR A 300 19.92 16.74 -29.67
N ARG A 301 20.62 15.78 -29.06
CA ARG A 301 20.78 14.40 -29.57
C ARG A 301 19.46 13.63 -29.72
N ARG A 302 18.36 14.15 -29.18
CA ARG A 302 17.02 13.53 -29.16
C ARG A 302 15.99 14.35 -29.94
N ASN A 303 16.43 15.31 -30.76
CA ASN A 303 15.55 16.20 -31.53
C ASN A 303 14.58 17.01 -30.67
N MET A 304 14.91 17.24 -29.40
CA MET A 304 14.14 18.13 -28.51
C MET A 304 14.58 19.58 -28.73
N ASN A 305 14.44 20.05 -29.97
CA ASN A 305 15.06 21.29 -30.44
C ASN A 305 14.64 22.52 -29.63
N MET A 306 13.37 22.62 -29.24
CA MET A 306 12.88 23.77 -28.48
C MET A 306 13.37 23.76 -27.03
N ASP A 307 13.41 22.58 -26.40
CA ASP A 307 13.97 22.38 -25.06
C ASP A 307 15.47 22.71 -25.04
N ALA A 308 16.20 22.26 -26.06
CA ALA A 308 17.63 22.53 -26.23
C ALA A 308 17.89 24.02 -26.44
N ARG A 309 17.08 24.70 -27.27
CA ARG A 309 17.16 26.16 -27.48
C ARG A 309 16.88 26.94 -26.20
N TYR A 310 15.86 26.57 -25.45
CA TYR A 310 15.56 27.20 -24.16
C TYR A 310 16.69 26.98 -23.15
N THR A 311 17.19 25.75 -23.04
CA THR A 311 18.32 25.44 -22.15
C THR A 311 19.58 26.20 -22.56
N LEU A 312 19.84 26.37 -23.86
CA LEU A 312 20.94 27.18 -24.37
C LEU A 312 20.78 28.66 -24.00
N PHE A 313 19.58 29.22 -24.12
CA PHE A 313 19.29 30.57 -23.66
C PHE A 313 19.56 30.75 -22.15
N MET A 314 19.13 29.78 -21.34
CA MET A 314 19.41 29.78 -19.90
C MET A 314 20.91 29.66 -19.59
N ILE A 315 21.66 28.89 -20.40
CA ILE A 315 23.12 28.81 -20.30
C ILE A 315 23.75 30.19 -20.54
N GLU A 316 23.34 30.95 -21.56
CA GLU A 316 23.90 32.30 -21.81
C GLU A 316 23.65 33.28 -20.65
N ILE A 317 22.47 33.21 -20.02
CA ILE A 317 22.18 33.97 -18.79
C ILE A 317 23.15 33.53 -17.68
N GLU A 318 23.29 32.21 -17.49
CA GLU A 318 24.13 31.68 -16.43
C GLU A 318 25.61 32.04 -16.61
N LYS A 319 26.14 32.06 -17.85
CA LYS A 319 27.51 32.54 -18.15
C LYS A 319 27.75 33.97 -17.66
N THR A 320 26.71 34.81 -17.69
CA THR A 320 26.80 36.19 -17.20
C THR A 320 26.77 36.23 -15.68
N ASN A 321 25.86 35.47 -15.06
CA ASN A 321 25.75 35.37 -13.60
C ASN A 321 27.06 34.85 -12.98
N VAL A 322 27.58 33.72 -13.46
CA VAL A 322 28.81 33.13 -12.90
C VAL A 322 30.01 34.05 -13.07
N TRP A 323 30.07 34.83 -14.16
CA TRP A 323 31.13 35.81 -14.37
C TRP A 323 31.07 36.93 -13.33
N GLN A 324 29.88 37.50 -13.11
CA GLN A 324 29.68 38.55 -12.13
C GLN A 324 29.99 38.07 -10.71
N THR A 325 29.50 36.89 -10.33
CA THR A 325 29.79 36.26 -9.03
C THR A 325 31.29 36.03 -8.85
N ALA A 326 31.97 35.43 -9.84
CA ALA A 326 33.41 35.19 -9.78
C ALA A 326 34.20 36.49 -9.69
N GLN A 327 33.82 37.52 -10.45
CA GLN A 327 34.49 38.82 -10.42
C GLN A 327 34.34 39.50 -9.05
N ALA A 328 33.17 39.41 -8.44
CA ALA A 328 32.93 39.93 -7.09
C ALA A 328 33.79 39.21 -6.03
N GLU A 329 33.85 37.88 -6.07
CA GLU A 329 34.66 37.10 -5.13
C GLU A 329 36.16 37.37 -5.29
N VAL A 330 36.67 37.41 -6.52
CA VAL A 330 38.08 37.72 -6.79
C VAL A 330 38.43 39.13 -6.36
N LYS A 331 37.53 40.11 -6.59
CA LYS A 331 37.70 41.49 -6.13
C LYS A 331 37.74 41.58 -4.60
N ARG A 332 36.88 40.84 -3.91
CA ARG A 332 36.83 40.77 -2.43
C ARG A 332 38.14 40.28 -1.84
N LEU A 333 38.83 39.36 -2.52
CA LEU A 333 40.13 38.84 -2.10
C LEU A 333 41.32 39.73 -2.51
N GLY A 334 41.09 40.85 -3.20
CA GLY A 334 42.16 41.71 -3.72
C GLY A 334 42.96 41.06 -4.87
N LEU A 335 42.37 40.09 -5.56
CA LEU A 335 43.03 39.29 -6.60
C LEU A 335 42.59 39.67 -8.02
N SER A 336 42.12 40.91 -8.21
CA SER A 336 41.69 41.45 -9.51
C SER A 336 42.73 41.22 -10.61
N GLY A 337 42.29 40.84 -11.81
CA GLY A 337 43.16 40.53 -12.95
C GLY A 337 43.64 39.06 -13.03
N ARG A 338 43.33 38.25 -12.02
CA ARG A 338 43.66 36.81 -11.98
C ARG A 338 42.53 35.89 -12.44
N LEU A 339 41.47 36.45 -13.02
CA LEU A 339 40.29 35.76 -13.51
C LEU A 339 40.12 36.03 -15.00
N LYS A 340 39.95 34.98 -15.79
CA LYS A 340 39.54 35.06 -17.20
C LYS A 340 38.35 34.15 -17.45
N ARG A 341 37.64 34.37 -18.54
CA ARG A 341 36.49 33.57 -18.98
C ARG A 341 36.66 33.20 -20.44
N ASP A 342 36.42 31.94 -20.77
CA ASP A 342 36.44 31.47 -22.15
C ASP A 342 35.11 31.77 -22.88
N THR A 343 35.03 31.43 -24.16
CA THR A 343 33.83 31.63 -24.99
C THR A 343 32.62 30.79 -24.54
N HIS A 344 32.86 29.72 -23.79
CA HIS A 344 31.84 28.82 -23.26
C HIS A 344 31.39 29.20 -21.84
N GLY A 345 32.00 30.23 -21.24
CA GLY A 345 31.68 30.73 -19.90
C GLY A 345 32.39 30.02 -18.76
N TYR A 346 33.32 29.11 -19.04
CA TYR A 346 34.18 28.53 -18.01
C TYR A 346 35.25 29.52 -17.57
N LEU A 347 35.69 29.35 -16.32
CA LEU A 347 36.58 30.30 -15.66
C LEU A 347 38.00 29.76 -15.55
N ASP A 348 38.95 30.61 -15.93
CA ASP A 348 40.37 30.40 -15.68
C ASP A 348 40.78 31.27 -14.48
N LEU A 349 41.21 30.64 -13.39
CA LEU A 349 41.60 31.30 -12.15
C LEU A 349 43.08 31.08 -11.83
N ASN A 350 43.79 32.16 -11.52
CA ASN A 350 45.22 32.13 -11.21
C ASN A 350 45.55 32.69 -9.81
N PHE A 351 45.58 31.80 -8.82
CA PHE A 351 46.04 32.09 -7.47
C PHE A 351 47.52 31.76 -7.25
N ALA A 352 48.32 31.60 -8.30
CA ALA A 352 49.74 31.32 -8.12
C ALA A 352 50.42 32.38 -7.25
N GLY A 353 51.15 31.91 -6.23
CA GLY A 353 51.93 32.73 -5.29
C GLY A 353 51.09 33.52 -4.28
N THR A 354 49.79 33.25 -4.12
CA THR A 354 48.96 33.92 -3.11
C THR A 354 48.91 33.14 -1.79
N LYS A 355 48.46 33.80 -0.72
CA LYS A 355 48.20 33.17 0.59
C LYS A 355 46.85 32.42 0.65
N THR A 356 46.29 32.03 -0.49
CA THR A 356 44.99 31.35 -0.51
C THR A 356 45.14 29.96 0.11
N SER A 357 44.30 29.65 1.10
CA SER A 357 44.23 28.33 1.75
C SER A 357 42.87 27.66 1.62
N ASN A 358 41.84 28.42 1.25
CA ASN A 358 40.45 27.94 1.21
C ASN A 358 39.77 28.34 -0.11
N LEU A 359 39.11 27.36 -0.75
CA LEU A 359 38.45 27.50 -2.04
C LEU A 359 36.91 27.40 -1.97
N LYS A 360 36.32 27.34 -0.77
CA LYS A 360 34.87 27.14 -0.57
C LYS A 360 34.00 28.16 -1.31
N HIS A 361 34.42 29.43 -1.36
CA HIS A 361 33.71 30.49 -2.07
C HIS A 361 33.62 30.27 -3.59
N PHE A 362 34.51 29.44 -4.13
CA PHE A 362 34.59 29.14 -5.55
C PHE A 362 33.96 27.78 -5.92
N ALA A 363 33.55 26.98 -4.93
CA ALA A 363 33.12 25.58 -5.11
C ALA A 363 31.96 25.38 -6.10
N HIS A 364 31.10 26.39 -6.26
CA HIS A 364 29.93 26.36 -7.15
C HIS A 364 30.21 26.91 -8.56
N LEU A 365 31.40 27.47 -8.80
CA LEU A 365 31.73 28.14 -10.05
C LEU A 365 32.28 27.15 -11.09
N PRO A 366 32.01 27.38 -12.39
CA PRO A 366 32.44 26.49 -13.47
C PRO A 366 33.91 26.73 -13.84
N ILE A 367 34.83 26.43 -12.94
CA ILE A 367 36.27 26.60 -13.15
C ILE A 367 36.81 25.41 -13.95
N ASN A 368 37.40 25.67 -15.12
CA ASN A 368 38.01 24.66 -15.99
C ASN A 368 39.54 24.68 -15.89
N ARG A 369 40.16 25.83 -15.59
CA ARG A 369 41.60 25.98 -15.37
C ARG A 369 41.86 26.67 -14.05
N LEU A 370 42.63 26.01 -13.19
CA LEU A 370 42.92 26.51 -11.86
C LEU A 370 44.42 26.41 -11.56
N ASN A 371 45.04 27.55 -11.31
CA ASN A 371 46.44 27.62 -10.91
C ASN A 371 46.54 27.98 -9.43
N LEU A 372 47.00 27.03 -8.62
CA LEU A 372 47.24 27.10 -7.18
C LEU A 372 48.72 26.88 -6.85
N ARG A 373 49.63 27.08 -7.81
CA ARG A 373 51.06 26.94 -7.59
C ARG A 373 51.52 27.84 -6.44
N GLN A 374 52.34 27.34 -5.53
CA GLN A 374 52.87 28.12 -4.39
C GLN A 374 51.75 28.77 -3.55
N THR A 375 50.68 28.01 -3.25
CA THR A 375 49.59 28.41 -2.35
C THR A 375 49.60 27.57 -1.07
N GLN A 376 48.74 27.93 -0.11
CA GLN A 376 48.58 27.23 1.17
C GLN A 376 47.37 26.29 1.17
N VAL A 377 46.89 25.89 -0.02
CA VAL A 377 45.76 24.96 -0.15
C VAL A 377 46.26 23.55 0.17
N GLU A 378 45.63 22.92 1.15
CA GLU A 378 45.84 21.52 1.54
C GLU A 378 44.62 20.66 1.20
N ASP A 379 43.42 21.19 1.49
CA ASP A 379 42.15 20.52 1.25
C ASP A 379 41.60 20.84 -0.15
N LEU A 380 41.47 19.79 -0.97
CA LEU A 380 40.91 19.88 -2.31
C LEU A 380 39.39 19.56 -2.37
N SER A 381 38.71 19.35 -1.24
CA SER A 381 37.29 18.99 -1.18
C SER A 381 36.38 19.92 -2.00
N SER A 382 36.71 21.21 -2.05
CA SER A 382 35.96 22.22 -2.82
C SER A 382 36.05 22.01 -4.34
N LEU A 383 37.04 21.26 -4.83
CA LEU A 383 37.24 20.96 -6.25
C LEU A 383 36.37 19.80 -6.76
N ALA A 384 35.76 19.01 -5.86
CA ALA A 384 35.12 17.74 -6.19
C ALA A 384 34.00 17.84 -7.25
N ARG A 385 33.37 19.01 -7.38
CA ARG A 385 32.28 19.27 -8.33
C ARG A 385 32.65 20.21 -9.48
N MET A 386 33.90 20.65 -9.54
CA MET A 386 34.34 21.57 -10.59
C MET A 386 34.62 20.82 -11.90
N PRO A 387 34.37 21.44 -13.06
CA PRO A 387 34.63 20.86 -14.39
C PRO A 387 36.11 21.04 -14.80
N LEU A 388 37.05 20.74 -13.90
CA LEU A 388 38.48 21.01 -14.09
C LEU A 388 39.06 20.19 -15.24
N ARG A 389 39.74 20.89 -16.16
CA ARG A 389 40.57 20.33 -17.24
C ARG A 389 42.06 20.56 -17.00
N GLU A 390 42.43 21.66 -16.36
CA GLU A 390 43.82 21.99 -16.06
C GLU A 390 43.94 22.41 -14.60
N LEU A 391 44.83 21.76 -13.85
CA LEU A 391 45.05 22.04 -12.44
C LEU A 391 46.55 22.09 -12.14
N HIS A 392 47.00 23.21 -11.57
CA HIS A 392 48.37 23.39 -11.13
C HIS A 392 48.46 23.50 -9.61
N LEU A 393 49.12 22.54 -8.98
CA LEU A 393 49.31 22.39 -7.53
C LEU A 393 50.79 22.37 -7.14
N SER A 394 51.70 22.78 -8.04
CA SER A 394 53.13 22.67 -7.75
C SER A 394 53.54 23.54 -6.57
N TYR A 395 54.46 23.06 -5.73
CA TYR A 395 54.86 23.72 -4.48
C TYR A 395 53.65 23.97 -3.56
N SER A 396 52.83 22.94 -3.37
CA SER A 396 51.71 22.95 -2.41
C SER A 396 51.92 21.89 -1.33
N SER A 397 51.11 21.97 -0.28
CA SER A 397 51.12 21.00 0.83
C SER A 397 50.07 19.89 0.64
N VAL A 398 49.49 19.75 -0.56
CA VAL A 398 48.47 18.75 -0.87
C VAL A 398 49.04 17.34 -0.73
N ARG A 399 48.31 16.49 -0.02
CA ARG A 399 48.61 15.05 0.15
C ARG A 399 47.57 14.17 -0.54
N ASP A 400 46.31 14.55 -0.44
CA ASP A 400 45.17 13.76 -0.90
C ASP A 400 44.61 14.29 -2.23
N LEU A 401 44.57 13.41 -3.23
CA LEU A 401 44.00 13.68 -4.54
C LEU A 401 42.59 13.08 -4.70
N ALA A 402 42.00 12.46 -3.67
CA ALA A 402 40.66 11.86 -3.73
C ALA A 402 39.59 12.81 -4.28
N PRO A 403 39.58 14.13 -3.97
CA PRO A 403 38.62 15.06 -4.55
C PRO A 403 38.73 15.24 -6.08
N LEU A 404 39.81 14.77 -6.71
CA LEU A 404 40.00 14.83 -8.16
C LEU A 404 39.43 13.60 -8.90
N ARG A 405 38.84 12.65 -8.19
CA ARG A 405 38.28 11.42 -8.79
C ARG A 405 37.24 11.75 -9.85
N ALA A 406 37.34 11.06 -10.99
CA ALA A 406 36.45 11.20 -12.14
C ALA A 406 36.31 12.64 -12.67
N ARG A 407 37.26 13.55 -12.37
CA ARG A 407 37.32 14.88 -12.98
C ARG A 407 37.92 14.78 -14.39
N PRO A 408 37.45 15.56 -15.38
CA PRO A 408 37.89 15.47 -16.77
C PRO A 408 39.24 16.18 -17.00
N LEU A 409 40.21 15.95 -16.10
CA LEU A 409 41.54 16.56 -16.14
C LEU A 409 42.33 16.08 -17.36
N ARG A 410 42.89 17.03 -18.10
CA ARG A 410 43.85 16.84 -19.20
C ARG A 410 45.27 17.21 -18.79
N THR A 411 45.41 18.22 -17.92
CA THR A 411 46.70 18.66 -17.42
C THR A 411 46.67 18.71 -15.90
N LEU A 412 47.63 18.06 -15.26
CA LEU A 412 47.80 18.09 -13.81
C LEU A 412 49.28 18.25 -13.47
N THR A 413 49.61 19.29 -12.69
CA THR A 413 50.99 19.51 -12.23
C THR A 413 51.05 19.55 -10.71
N VAL A 414 51.66 18.54 -10.09
CA VAL A 414 51.76 18.37 -8.63
C VAL A 414 53.21 18.24 -8.18
N ALA A 415 54.12 18.95 -8.85
CA ALA A 415 55.53 18.92 -8.49
C ALA A 415 55.79 19.53 -7.10
N PHE A 416 56.75 18.97 -6.36
CA PHE A 416 57.11 19.46 -5.01
C PHE A 416 55.91 19.50 -4.05
N ALA A 417 55.16 18.39 -3.98
CA ALA A 417 54.07 18.20 -3.04
C ALA A 417 54.18 16.80 -2.41
N PRO A 418 53.76 16.62 -1.14
CA PRO A 418 53.85 15.35 -0.42
C PRO A 418 52.75 14.35 -0.83
N VAL A 419 52.48 14.22 -2.13
CA VAL A 419 51.52 13.22 -2.66
C VAL A 419 52.20 11.86 -2.73
N GLU A 420 51.57 10.86 -2.11
CA GLU A 420 52.05 9.47 -2.09
C GLU A 420 51.29 8.56 -3.07
N SER A 421 50.00 8.85 -3.32
CA SER A 421 49.14 8.02 -4.14
C SER A 421 48.45 8.81 -5.24
N ILE A 422 48.44 8.23 -6.44
CA ILE A 422 47.73 8.71 -7.62
C ILE A 422 46.55 7.81 -8.01
N GLU A 423 46.14 6.87 -7.16
CA GLU A 423 44.95 6.03 -7.38
C GLU A 423 43.71 6.85 -7.78
N PRO A 424 43.43 8.03 -7.17
CA PRO A 424 42.25 8.82 -7.53
C PRO A 424 42.22 9.28 -8.99
N LEU A 425 43.37 9.28 -9.67
CA LEU A 425 43.49 9.67 -11.08
C LEU A 425 43.16 8.53 -12.04
N THR A 426 42.94 7.30 -11.57
CA THR A 426 42.66 6.13 -12.42
C THR A 426 41.53 6.41 -13.42
N GLY A 427 41.82 6.22 -14.71
CA GLY A 427 40.86 6.46 -15.79
C GLY A 427 40.66 7.94 -16.16
N ALA A 428 41.38 8.89 -15.57
CA ALA A 428 41.35 10.28 -15.97
C ALA A 428 41.93 10.46 -17.39
N PRO A 429 41.37 11.36 -18.23
CA PRO A 429 41.83 11.60 -19.59
C PRO A 429 43.07 12.51 -19.65
N LEU A 430 44.07 12.22 -18.78
CA LEU A 430 45.28 13.02 -18.65
C LEU A 430 46.18 12.89 -19.88
N VAL A 431 46.63 14.05 -20.37
CA VAL A 431 47.55 14.21 -21.49
C VAL A 431 48.92 14.68 -20.98
N HIS A 432 48.94 15.57 -19.98
CA HIS A 432 50.15 16.08 -19.37
C HIS A 432 50.09 15.90 -17.85
N LEU A 433 51.10 15.21 -17.31
CA LEU A 433 51.20 14.92 -15.89
C LEU A 433 52.62 15.21 -15.38
N ILE A 434 52.73 16.11 -14.41
CA ILE A 434 54.00 16.47 -13.78
C ILE A 434 53.91 16.09 -12.30
N LEU A 435 54.70 15.10 -11.89
CA LEU A 435 54.79 14.58 -10.52
C LEU A 435 56.19 14.70 -9.94
N SER A 436 57.07 15.50 -10.56
CA SER A 436 58.46 15.65 -10.11
C SER A 436 58.55 16.02 -8.63
N SER A 437 59.42 15.35 -7.87
CA SER A 437 59.65 15.60 -6.44
C SER A 437 58.38 15.37 -5.59
N THR A 438 57.63 14.30 -5.91
CA THR A 438 56.55 13.73 -5.07
C THR A 438 57.00 12.41 -4.44
N GLN A 439 56.14 11.82 -3.60
CA GLN A 439 56.40 10.54 -2.93
C GLN A 439 55.70 9.35 -3.63
N VAL A 440 55.26 9.54 -4.87
CA VAL A 440 54.57 8.50 -5.65
C VAL A 440 55.53 7.38 -6.02
N LYS A 441 55.12 6.14 -5.71
CA LYS A 441 55.87 4.91 -6.04
C LYS A 441 55.17 4.05 -7.08
N ASP A 442 53.84 3.95 -6.96
CA ASP A 442 53.02 3.11 -7.82
C ASP A 442 52.48 3.91 -9.02
N LEU A 443 52.89 3.51 -10.22
CA LEU A 443 52.44 4.09 -11.49
C LEU A 443 51.29 3.30 -12.13
N THR A 444 50.82 2.22 -11.51
CA THR A 444 49.71 1.39 -12.02
C THR A 444 48.47 2.20 -12.40
N PRO A 445 48.07 3.24 -11.63
CA PRO A 445 46.92 4.09 -12.00
C PRO A 445 47.03 4.75 -13.38
N LEU A 446 48.24 4.96 -13.91
CA LEU A 446 48.49 5.59 -15.21
C LEU A 446 48.20 4.68 -16.41
N GLY A 447 47.95 3.39 -16.18
CA GLY A 447 47.70 2.41 -17.22
C GLY A 447 46.57 2.85 -18.16
N ARG A 448 46.80 2.73 -19.47
CA ARG A 448 45.86 3.08 -20.55
C ARG A 448 45.49 4.57 -20.66
N MET A 449 46.19 5.47 -19.95
CA MET A 449 45.98 6.90 -20.11
C MET A 449 46.58 7.44 -21.43
N PRO A 450 45.98 8.47 -22.05
CA PRO A 450 46.50 9.10 -23.27
C PRO A 450 47.64 10.10 -22.98
N LEU A 451 48.57 9.73 -22.10
CA LEU A 451 49.66 10.60 -21.64
C LEU A 451 50.68 10.85 -22.76
N HIS A 452 50.94 12.12 -23.03
CA HIS A 452 51.98 12.61 -23.95
C HIS A 452 53.19 13.16 -23.20
N THR A 453 52.98 13.80 -22.06
CA THR A 453 54.06 14.35 -21.22
C THR A 453 53.96 13.75 -19.82
N LEU A 454 55.06 13.16 -19.35
CA LEU A 454 55.17 12.63 -18.01
C LEU A 454 56.51 13.03 -17.39
N HIS A 455 56.46 13.84 -16.33
CA HIS A 455 57.66 14.22 -15.58
C HIS A 455 57.62 13.58 -14.20
N LEU A 456 58.64 12.78 -13.89
CA LEU A 456 58.79 12.00 -12.67
C LEU A 456 60.10 12.31 -11.94
N ASP A 457 60.77 13.42 -12.27
CA ASP A 457 62.09 13.74 -11.72
C ASP A 457 62.09 13.70 -10.20
N ARG A 458 63.08 13.03 -9.59
CA ARG A 458 63.21 12.88 -8.13
C ARG A 458 61.97 12.27 -7.48
N THR A 459 61.39 11.24 -8.09
CA THR A 459 60.34 10.42 -7.47
C THR A 459 60.88 9.04 -7.08
N PRO A 460 60.39 8.43 -5.99
CA PRO A 460 60.88 7.13 -5.50
C PRO A 460 60.27 5.93 -6.29
N ILE A 461 60.15 6.06 -7.61
CA ILE A 461 59.63 4.99 -8.47
C ILE A 461 60.70 3.92 -8.70
N THR A 462 60.26 2.66 -8.74
CA THR A 462 61.15 1.50 -8.98
C THR A 462 60.74 0.69 -10.21
N ASN A 463 59.54 0.94 -10.75
CA ASN A 463 58.95 0.11 -11.79
C ASN A 463 58.25 0.95 -12.87
N LEU A 464 58.73 0.83 -14.11
CA LEU A 464 58.15 1.51 -15.28
C LEU A 464 57.19 0.64 -16.10
N LYS A 465 56.92 -0.62 -15.70
CA LYS A 465 56.00 -1.51 -16.41
C LYS A 465 54.63 -0.87 -16.70
N PRO A 466 54.02 -0.07 -15.81
CA PRO A 466 52.76 0.61 -16.11
C PRO A 466 52.80 1.60 -17.29
N LEU A 467 53.99 2.07 -17.68
CA LEU A 467 54.17 3.00 -18.80
C LEU A 467 54.26 2.31 -20.16
N ALA A 468 54.46 0.99 -20.18
CA ALA A 468 54.64 0.23 -21.41
C ALA A 468 53.43 0.40 -22.34
N GLY A 469 53.69 0.79 -23.60
CA GLY A 469 52.66 1.01 -24.62
C GLY A 469 51.86 2.30 -24.47
N LEU A 470 52.13 3.14 -23.47
CA LEU A 470 51.52 4.47 -23.38
C LEU A 470 52.07 5.40 -24.48
N PRO A 471 51.27 6.33 -25.03
CA PRO A 471 51.68 7.21 -26.13
C PRO A 471 52.54 8.41 -25.67
N ILE A 472 53.48 8.17 -24.75
CA ILE A 472 54.34 9.19 -24.14
C ILE A 472 55.34 9.70 -25.18
N ARG A 473 55.44 11.03 -25.31
CA ARG A 473 56.39 11.74 -26.16
C ARG A 473 57.53 12.37 -25.37
N GLU A 474 57.24 12.90 -24.19
CA GLU A 474 58.26 13.45 -23.29
C GLU A 474 58.20 12.74 -21.94
N LEU A 475 59.30 12.07 -21.58
CA LEU A 475 59.48 11.42 -20.29
C LEU A 475 60.72 11.98 -19.59
N ARG A 476 60.55 12.45 -18.34
CA ARG A 476 61.68 12.90 -17.52
C ARG A 476 61.80 12.06 -16.25
N LEU A 477 62.99 11.52 -16.01
CA LEU A 477 63.32 10.61 -14.91
C LEU A 477 64.54 11.07 -14.10
N ASP A 478 64.96 12.33 -14.22
CA ASP A 478 66.19 12.81 -13.57
C ASP A 478 66.11 12.63 -12.04
N GLY A 479 67.16 12.12 -11.42
CA GLY A 479 67.19 11.83 -9.98
C GLY A 479 66.20 10.76 -9.48
N CYS A 480 65.70 9.87 -10.35
CA CYS A 480 64.98 8.65 -9.90
C CYS A 480 65.99 7.58 -9.46
N GLU A 481 66.63 7.77 -8.32
CA GLU A 481 67.77 6.97 -7.85
C GLU A 481 67.46 5.48 -7.65
N GLN A 482 66.19 5.12 -7.39
CA GLN A 482 65.78 3.74 -7.14
C GLN A 482 65.41 2.96 -8.42
N LEU A 483 65.47 3.62 -9.58
CA LEU A 483 65.05 3.05 -10.84
C LEU A 483 66.25 2.41 -11.57
N SER A 484 66.26 1.08 -11.65
CA SER A 484 67.33 0.31 -12.31
C SER A 484 66.92 -0.33 -13.63
N ASN A 485 65.64 -0.65 -13.82
CA ASN A 485 65.15 -1.35 -15.00
C ASN A 485 64.38 -0.42 -15.96
N LEU A 486 65.00 -0.10 -17.09
CA LEU A 486 64.42 0.74 -18.15
C LEU A 486 63.80 -0.06 -19.30
N THR A 487 63.88 -1.39 -19.29
CA THR A 487 63.34 -2.27 -20.36
C THR A 487 61.89 -1.96 -20.77
N PRO A 488 60.96 -1.60 -19.85
CA PRO A 488 59.59 -1.24 -20.24
C PRO A 488 59.49 -0.08 -21.24
N LEU A 489 60.48 0.82 -21.27
CA LEU A 489 60.50 1.97 -22.20
C LEU A 489 60.64 1.55 -23.66
N ALA A 490 61.13 0.34 -23.95
CA ALA A 490 61.19 -0.18 -25.32
C ALA A 490 59.81 -0.29 -25.99
N GLN A 491 58.73 -0.33 -25.20
CA GLN A 491 57.36 -0.36 -25.71
C GLN A 491 56.74 1.04 -25.86
N CYS A 492 57.44 2.10 -25.44
CA CYS A 492 57.01 3.50 -25.61
C CYS A 492 57.50 4.05 -26.96
N THR A 493 56.93 3.56 -28.06
CA THR A 493 57.41 3.83 -29.43
C THR A 493 57.27 5.28 -29.89
N ASN A 494 56.51 6.11 -29.17
CA ASN A 494 56.27 7.52 -29.50
C ASN A 494 57.22 8.48 -28.78
N LEU A 495 58.22 7.97 -28.05
CA LEU A 495 59.08 8.78 -27.20
C LEU A 495 60.01 9.65 -28.06
N GLU A 496 59.88 10.98 -27.92
CA GLU A 496 60.65 12.00 -28.64
C GLU A 496 61.74 12.60 -27.73
N VAL A 497 61.46 12.74 -26.43
CA VAL A 497 62.36 13.34 -25.44
C VAL A 497 62.41 12.44 -24.21
N LEU A 498 63.62 12.00 -23.83
CA LEU A 498 63.88 11.17 -22.65
C LEU A 498 65.02 11.77 -21.82
N THR A 499 64.74 12.08 -20.55
CA THR A 499 65.78 12.33 -19.54
C THR A 499 65.93 11.10 -18.66
N LEU A 500 67.14 10.54 -18.61
CA LEU A 500 67.45 9.35 -17.83
C LEU A 500 67.71 9.69 -16.34
N PRO A 501 67.48 8.73 -15.42
CA PRO A 501 67.96 8.85 -14.05
C PRO A 501 69.48 9.00 -14.05
N ARG A 502 69.99 9.99 -13.31
CA ARG A 502 71.42 10.25 -13.11
C ARG A 502 71.93 9.56 -11.87
#